data_AF-A0AA42SY96-F1
#
_entry.id   AF-A0AA42SY96-F1
#
_cell.length_a   1.000
_cell.length_b   1.000
_cell.length_c   1.000
_cell.angle_alpha   90.00
_cell.angle_beta   90.00
_cell.angle_gamma   90.00
#
_symmetry.space_group_name_H-M   'P 1'
#
loop_
_entity.id
_entity.type
_entity.pdbx_description
1 polymer ?
#
loop_
_entity_poly.entity_id
_entity_poly.type
_entity_poly.pdbx_seq_one_letter_code
_entity_poly.pdbx_strand_id
1 'polypeptide(L)'
;MADEEIRTPAEGDPQTEIEQRGPKSPSKSRSVAGGKARGDTKKQVRRKSRGLTELEKLDRVRHIDEHVAAGDTLKAAVEKAGISDQTYYQWKKALGPAPQSGIPEDDEFAEFVHLEEENRRLRKLLAEKLRAENADLRRRLGLK
;
A
#
# COMPACT_ATOMS: atom_id res chain seq x y z
N MET A 1 -26.91 14.56 -29.44
CA MET A 1 -25.79 15.01 -30.30
C MET A 1 -24.95 15.98 -29.49
N ALA A 2 -23.83 15.50 -28.99
CA ALA A 2 -22.63 16.26 -28.63
C ALA A 2 -21.58 15.17 -28.34
N ASP A 3 -20.90 14.80 -29.42
CA ASP A 3 -19.63 14.06 -29.44
C ASP A 3 -18.50 14.93 -28.85
N GLU A 4 -17.31 14.32 -28.77
CA GLU A 4 -15.98 14.87 -28.44
C GLU A 4 -15.58 14.76 -26.95
N GLU A 5 -14.39 14.30 -26.59
CA GLU A 5 -13.30 13.69 -27.34
C GLU A 5 -12.37 13.07 -26.28
N ILE A 6 -12.00 11.81 -26.49
CA ILE A 6 -10.94 11.15 -25.72
C ILE A 6 -9.60 11.65 -26.28
N ARG A 7 -8.76 12.26 -25.45
CA ARG A 7 -7.33 12.46 -25.79
C ARG A 7 -6.45 12.21 -24.57
N THR A 8 -5.83 11.03 -24.55
CA THR A 8 -4.56 10.77 -23.87
C THR A 8 -3.42 11.36 -24.70
N PRO A 9 -2.25 11.59 -24.09
CA PRO A 9 -1.04 11.21 -24.79
C PRO A 9 -0.05 10.43 -23.92
N ALA A 10 0.59 9.48 -24.59
CA ALA A 10 1.56 8.52 -24.11
C ALA A 10 2.99 9.08 -24.04
N GLU A 11 3.83 8.29 -23.36
CA GLU A 11 5.31 8.14 -23.40
C GLU A 11 6.17 9.04 -24.29
N GLY A 12 7.34 9.43 -23.75
CA GLY A 12 8.53 9.75 -24.53
C GLY A 12 9.56 10.64 -23.83
N ASP A 13 10.48 10.05 -23.05
CA ASP A 13 11.90 10.47 -23.07
C ASP A 13 12.52 9.96 -24.41
N PRO A 14 13.67 10.45 -24.95
CA PRO A 14 14.83 11.05 -24.27
C PRO A 14 15.54 12.19 -25.07
N GLN A 15 16.68 12.69 -24.56
CA GLN A 15 17.90 13.23 -25.24
C GLN A 15 18.50 14.39 -24.41
N THR A 16 19.67 14.31 -23.74
CA THR A 16 21.08 14.23 -24.19
C THR A 16 21.57 15.37 -25.10
N GLU A 17 22.46 16.25 -24.59
CA GLU A 17 23.69 16.78 -25.24
C GLU A 17 24.44 17.70 -24.21
N ILE A 18 25.62 17.36 -23.66
CA ILE A 18 27.02 17.56 -24.16
C ILE A 18 27.27 19.07 -24.46
N GLU A 19 28.23 19.80 -23.86
CA GLU A 19 29.62 19.89 -24.36
C GLU A 19 30.56 20.79 -23.49
N GLN A 20 31.61 20.17 -22.94
CA GLN A 20 33.07 20.51 -22.94
C GLN A 20 33.63 21.94 -22.65
N ARG A 21 34.72 22.00 -21.86
CA ARG A 21 36.10 22.26 -22.32
C ARG A 21 37.16 22.28 -21.19
N GLY A 22 38.06 21.30 -21.24
CA GLY A 22 39.53 21.48 -21.34
C GLY A 22 40.40 21.88 -20.12
N PRO A 23 41.71 21.55 -20.12
CA PRO A 23 42.43 21.02 -18.95
C PRO A 23 43.69 21.83 -18.52
N LYS A 24 44.28 21.52 -17.34
CA LYS A 24 45.74 21.44 -17.08
C LYS A 24 46.08 21.11 -15.60
N SER A 25 46.90 20.06 -15.41
CA SER A 25 47.56 19.62 -14.16
C SER A 25 48.84 20.46 -13.89
N PRO A 26 49.79 20.08 -13.00
CA PRO A 26 49.78 19.75 -11.57
C PRO A 26 50.88 20.52 -10.77
N SER A 27 50.79 20.72 -9.44
CA SER A 27 52.01 20.88 -8.61
C SER A 27 51.81 20.73 -7.11
N LYS A 28 52.37 19.64 -6.61
CA LYS A 28 53.02 19.37 -5.32
C LYS A 28 53.39 20.60 -4.46
N SER A 29 52.91 20.62 -3.22
CA SER A 29 53.70 21.10 -2.07
C SER A 29 53.31 20.33 -0.80
N ARG A 30 54.21 19.44 -0.39
CA ARG A 30 54.32 18.98 1.00
C ARG A 30 54.71 20.20 1.84
N SER A 31 53.91 20.53 2.85
CA SER A 31 54.41 21.28 4.01
C SER A 31 53.94 20.60 5.28
N VAL A 32 54.93 20.26 6.08
CA VAL A 32 54.89 19.60 7.36
C VAL A 32 54.47 20.58 8.47
N ALA A 33 53.89 19.98 9.52
CA ALA A 33 53.89 20.42 10.92
C ALA A 33 53.07 21.66 11.33
N GLY A 34 52.07 21.43 12.20
CA GLY A 34 51.42 22.49 12.97
C GLY A 34 50.18 22.06 13.76
N GLY A 35 50.38 21.49 14.95
CA GLY A 35 49.56 21.72 16.17
C GLY A 35 48.02 21.60 16.13
N LYS A 36 47.52 20.39 16.46
CA LYS A 36 46.49 20.09 17.48
C LYS A 36 45.42 21.15 17.81
N ALA A 37 44.19 20.91 17.36
CA ALA A 37 42.98 21.15 18.14
C ALA A 37 42.09 19.90 18.05
N ARG A 38 41.81 19.30 19.21
CA ARG A 38 41.01 18.08 19.38
C ARG A 38 39.56 18.39 19.03
N GLY A 39 39.12 17.99 17.84
CA GLY A 39 37.71 17.75 17.55
C GLY A 39 37.39 16.32 17.94
N ASP A 40 36.61 16.15 19.01
CA ASP A 40 36.15 14.85 19.51
C ASP A 40 35.14 14.26 18.52
N THR A 41 35.62 13.73 17.38
CA THR A 41 34.79 12.87 16.54
C THR A 41 34.69 11.53 17.24
N LYS A 42 33.70 11.40 18.14
CA LYS A 42 33.26 10.09 18.63
C LYS A 42 32.83 9.28 17.42
N LYS A 43 33.78 8.46 16.97
CA LYS A 43 33.66 7.37 16.02
C LYS A 43 32.40 6.60 16.40
N GLN A 44 31.31 6.79 15.65
CA GLN A 44 30.14 5.92 15.78
C GLN A 44 30.65 4.50 15.52
N VAL A 45 30.67 3.70 16.57
CA VAL A 45 30.86 2.27 16.47
C VAL A 45 29.77 1.80 15.51
N ARG A 46 30.15 1.35 14.31
CA ARG A 46 29.23 0.66 13.42
C ARG A 46 28.70 -0.52 14.21
N ARG A 47 27.50 -0.38 14.76
CA ARG A 47 26.81 -1.46 15.47
C ARG A 47 26.74 -2.58 14.44
N LYS A 48 27.41 -3.70 14.73
CA LYS A 48 27.33 -4.92 13.95
C LYS A 48 25.82 -5.21 13.85
N SER A 49 25.22 -5.00 12.69
CA SER A 49 23.78 -5.20 12.53
C SER A 49 23.55 -6.69 12.66
N ARG A 50 23.11 -7.13 13.84
CA ARG A 50 22.27 -8.31 13.92
C ARG A 50 21.11 -7.99 12.98
N GLY A 51 21.05 -8.72 11.86
CA GLY A 51 19.94 -8.56 10.92
C GLY A 51 18.65 -8.69 11.71
N LEU A 52 17.70 -7.79 11.45
CA LEU A 52 16.38 -7.85 12.03
C LEU A 52 15.80 -9.23 11.69
N THR A 53 15.45 -10.00 12.71
CA THR A 53 14.85 -11.32 12.56
C THR A 53 13.48 -11.20 11.89
N GLU A 54 13.01 -12.27 11.27
CA GLU A 54 11.72 -12.25 10.55
C GLU A 54 10.55 -11.88 11.47
N LEU A 55 10.62 -12.32 12.74
CA LEU A 55 9.65 -11.96 13.78
C LEU A 55 9.67 -10.46 14.11
N GLU A 56 10.84 -9.85 14.21
CA GLU A 56 10.94 -8.41 14.49
C GLU A 56 10.46 -7.55 13.29
N LYS A 57 10.56 -8.07 12.06
CA LYS A 57 9.95 -7.42 10.88
C LYS A 57 8.43 -7.53 10.93
N LEU A 58 7.91 -8.71 11.27
CA LEU A 58 6.48 -8.98 11.45
C LEU A 58 5.87 -8.04 12.49
N ASP A 59 6.48 -7.94 13.68
CA ASP A 59 5.99 -7.06 14.75
C ASP A 59 5.97 -5.59 14.31
N ARG A 60 6.98 -5.14 13.54
CA ARG A 60 7.00 -3.77 13.00
C ARG A 60 5.92 -3.54 11.95
N VAL A 61 5.70 -4.48 11.03
CA VAL A 61 4.64 -4.38 10.02
C VAL A 61 3.28 -4.35 10.71
N ARG A 62 3.05 -5.23 11.69
CA ARG A 62 1.82 -5.27 12.48
C ARG A 62 1.57 -3.95 13.23
N HIS A 63 2.60 -3.39 13.89
CA HIS A 63 2.46 -2.11 14.58
C HIS A 63 2.12 -0.97 13.62
N ILE A 64 2.68 -0.96 12.41
CA ILE A 64 2.32 0.00 11.37
C ILE A 64 0.86 -0.18 10.92
N ASP A 65 0.44 -1.43 10.70
CA ASP A 65 -0.94 -1.73 10.30
C ASP A 65 -1.95 -1.31 11.37
N GLU A 66 -1.64 -1.51 12.66
CA GLU A 66 -2.47 -1.05 13.79
C GLU A 66 -2.61 0.47 13.82
N HIS A 67 -1.52 1.22 13.58
CA HIS A 67 -1.56 2.67 13.48
C HIS A 67 -2.38 3.15 12.29
N VAL A 68 -2.22 2.51 11.12
CA VAL A 68 -3.00 2.84 9.92
C VAL A 68 -4.48 2.53 10.12
N ALA A 69 -4.81 1.39 10.77
CA ALA A 69 -6.18 1.03 11.12
C ALA A 69 -6.79 1.99 12.15
N ALA A 70 -5.99 2.55 13.05
CA ALA A 70 -6.39 3.60 13.99
C ALA A 70 -6.60 4.98 13.32
N GLY A 71 -6.31 5.10 12.01
CA GLY A 71 -6.53 6.31 11.22
C GLY A 71 -5.28 7.17 11.00
N ASP A 72 -4.09 6.72 11.43
CA ASP A 72 -2.85 7.40 11.06
C ASP A 72 -2.57 7.24 9.55
N THR A 73 -1.95 8.26 8.96
CA THR A 73 -1.40 8.11 7.60
C THR A 73 -0.23 7.12 7.61
N LEU A 74 -0.05 6.36 6.53
CA LEU A 74 1.04 5.39 6.41
C LEU A 74 2.42 6.02 6.70
N LYS A 75 2.65 7.24 6.20
CA LYS A 75 3.89 7.99 6.43
C LYS A 75 4.14 8.22 7.92
N ALA A 76 3.12 8.65 8.67
CA ALA A 76 3.24 8.86 10.11
C ALA A 76 3.49 7.56 10.87
N ALA A 77 2.83 6.47 10.47
CA ALA A 77 3.01 5.15 11.09
C ALA A 77 4.42 4.59 10.85
N VAL A 78 4.94 4.74 9.63
CA VAL A 78 6.27 4.30 9.21
C VAL A 78 7.38 5.12 9.90
N GLU A 79 7.20 6.43 10.05
CA GLU A 79 8.09 7.29 10.83
C GLU A 79 8.13 6.87 12.30
N LYS A 80 6.98 6.56 12.91
CA LYS A 80 6.89 6.04 14.29
C LYS A 80 7.62 4.69 14.45
N ALA A 81 7.56 3.83 13.43
CA ALA A 81 8.26 2.54 13.40
C ALA A 81 9.75 2.64 13.00
N GLY A 82 10.22 3.82 12.58
CA GLY A 82 11.59 4.06 12.17
C GLY A 82 12.01 3.28 10.91
N ILE A 83 11.06 3.01 10.00
CA ILE A 83 11.34 2.39 8.69
C ILE A 83 10.94 3.35 7.56
N SER A 84 11.09 2.93 6.30
CA SER A 84 10.60 3.70 5.15
C SER A 84 9.37 3.03 4.54
N ASP A 85 8.54 3.79 3.83
CA ASP A 85 7.34 3.25 3.16
C ASP A 85 7.73 2.09 2.24
N GLN A 86 8.84 2.24 1.52
CA GLN A 86 9.40 1.22 0.65
C GLN A 86 9.77 -0.07 1.40
N THR A 87 10.36 0.05 2.59
CA THR A 87 10.71 -1.09 3.44
C THR A 87 9.47 -1.77 4.00
N TYR A 88 8.47 -1.00 4.41
CA TYR A 88 7.18 -1.52 4.84
C TYR A 88 6.54 -2.38 3.73
N TYR A 89 6.46 -1.87 2.50
CA TYR A 89 5.89 -2.63 1.38
C TYR A 89 6.72 -3.86 1.01
N GLN A 90 8.05 -3.78 1.07
CA GLN A 90 8.92 -4.94 0.83
C GLN A 90 8.69 -6.03 1.86
N TRP A 91 8.57 -5.68 3.15
CA TRP A 91 8.31 -6.64 4.21
C TRP A 91 6.88 -7.16 4.13
N LYS A 92 5.87 -6.31 3.91
CA LYS A 92 4.48 -6.73 3.72
C LYS A 92 4.33 -7.72 2.56
N LYS A 93 5.06 -7.52 1.45
CA LYS A 93 5.09 -8.46 0.32
C LYS A 93 5.85 -9.75 0.64
N ALA A 94 6.97 -9.66 1.36
CA ALA A 94 7.79 -10.82 1.73
C ALA A 94 7.12 -11.72 2.79
N LEU A 95 6.32 -11.13 3.68
CA LEU A 95 5.55 -11.81 4.72
C LEU A 95 4.29 -12.50 4.16
N GLY A 96 3.93 -12.21 2.90
CA GLY A 96 2.67 -12.66 2.29
C GLY A 96 1.44 -11.98 2.90
N PRO A 97 0.25 -12.11 2.30
CA PRO A 97 -0.97 -11.81 3.02
C PRO A 97 -0.97 -12.66 4.30
N ALA A 98 -1.01 -12.00 5.46
CA ALA A 98 -1.29 -12.71 6.69
C ALA A 98 -2.61 -13.47 6.46
N PRO A 99 -2.71 -14.77 6.81
CA PRO A 99 -3.98 -15.49 6.68
C PRO A 99 -5.00 -14.82 7.60
N GLN A 100 -5.76 -13.88 7.05
CA GLN A 100 -7.02 -13.43 7.60
C GLN A 100 -7.95 -14.61 7.37
N SER A 101 -8.41 -15.24 8.46
CA SER A 101 -9.24 -16.44 8.43
C SER A 101 -8.57 -17.66 7.77
N GLY A 102 -8.99 -18.86 8.14
CA GLY A 102 -8.50 -20.11 7.52
C GLY A 102 -9.03 -20.37 6.10
N ILE A 103 -9.52 -19.34 5.41
CA ILE A 103 -10.17 -19.43 4.11
C ILE A 103 -9.27 -18.68 3.12
N PRO A 104 -8.81 -19.31 2.03
CA PRO A 104 -8.05 -18.60 0.99
C PRO A 104 -8.82 -17.34 0.56
N GLU A 105 -8.16 -16.20 0.36
CA GLU A 105 -8.83 -14.95 -0.05
C GLU A 105 -9.77 -15.16 -1.27
N ASP A 106 -9.36 -16.01 -2.21
CA ASP A 106 -10.18 -16.40 -3.38
C ASP A 106 -11.51 -17.09 -3.00
N ASP A 107 -11.52 -17.84 -1.91
CA ASP A 107 -12.69 -18.57 -1.40
C ASP A 107 -13.62 -17.64 -0.59
N GLU A 108 -13.07 -16.63 0.10
CA GLU A 108 -13.89 -15.57 0.73
C GLU A 108 -14.63 -14.72 -0.31
N PHE A 109 -13.96 -14.36 -1.42
CA PHE A 109 -14.63 -13.64 -2.53
C PHE A 109 -15.69 -14.50 -3.20
N ALA A 110 -15.46 -15.81 -3.36
CA ALA A 110 -16.44 -16.73 -3.91
C ALA A 110 -17.68 -16.86 -3.00
N GLU A 111 -17.49 -16.96 -1.68
CA GLU A 111 -18.57 -16.98 -0.70
C GLU A 111 -19.39 -15.70 -0.75
N PHE A 112 -18.74 -14.54 -0.87
CA PHE A 112 -19.42 -13.26 -0.98
C PHE A 112 -20.32 -13.17 -2.22
N VAL A 113 -19.83 -13.62 -3.39
CA VAL A 113 -20.62 -13.68 -4.62
C VAL A 113 -21.83 -14.61 -4.46
N HIS A 114 -21.64 -15.78 -3.87
CA HIS A 114 -22.72 -16.74 -3.63
C HIS A 114 -23.80 -16.15 -2.71
N LEU A 115 -23.41 -15.49 -1.62
CA LEU A 115 -24.33 -14.81 -0.71
C LEU A 115 -25.12 -13.69 -1.39
N GLU A 116 -24.49 -12.92 -2.28
CA GLU A 116 -25.20 -11.91 -3.06
C GLU A 116 -26.27 -12.52 -3.98
N GLU A 117 -25.94 -13.61 -4.68
CA GLU A 117 -26.87 -14.30 -5.56
C GLU A 117 -28.06 -14.86 -4.79
N GLU A 118 -27.82 -15.51 -3.65
CA GLU A 118 -28.87 -16.00 -2.78
C GLU A 118 -29.74 -14.86 -2.25
N ASN A 119 -29.16 -13.73 -1.84
CA ASN A 119 -29.92 -12.57 -1.41
C ASN A 119 -30.83 -12.01 -2.53
N ARG A 120 -30.30 -11.92 -3.76
CA ARG A 120 -31.09 -11.52 -4.93
C ARG A 120 -32.23 -12.49 -5.19
N ARG A 121 -31.99 -13.80 -5.09
CA ARG A 121 -33.01 -14.84 -5.24
C ARG A 121 -34.10 -14.72 -4.16
N LEU A 122 -33.71 -14.57 -2.90
CA LEU A 122 -34.64 -14.42 -1.77
C LEU A 122 -35.50 -13.16 -1.91
N ARG A 123 -34.92 -12.03 -2.32
CA ARG A 123 -35.68 -10.79 -2.59
C ARG A 123 -36.70 -10.97 -3.70
N LYS A 124 -36.35 -11.69 -4.78
CA LYS A 124 -37.29 -12.00 -5.87
C LYS A 124 -38.45 -12.85 -5.37
N LEU A 125 -38.17 -13.95 -4.67
CA LEU A 125 -39.19 -14.83 -4.10
C LEU A 125 -40.12 -14.10 -3.14
N LEU A 126 -39.57 -13.24 -2.27
CA LEU A 126 -40.37 -12.42 -1.37
C LEU A 126 -41.28 -11.46 -2.14
N ALA A 127 -40.76 -10.78 -3.17
CA ALA A 127 -41.54 -9.86 -3.98
C ALA A 127 -42.66 -10.58 -4.76
N GLU A 128 -42.41 -11.79 -5.27
CA GLU A 128 -43.42 -12.63 -5.92
C GLU A 128 -44.51 -13.04 -4.94
N LYS A 129 -44.14 -13.53 -3.76
CA LYS A 129 -45.09 -13.92 -2.71
C LYS A 129 -45.96 -12.75 -2.27
N LEU A 130 -45.37 -11.58 -2.01
CA LEU A 130 -46.11 -10.38 -1.65
C LEU A 130 -47.04 -9.92 -2.77
N ARG A 131 -46.65 -10.03 -4.04
CA ARG A 131 -47.55 -9.73 -5.17
C ARG A 131 -48.73 -10.69 -5.22
N ALA A 132 -48.50 -11.98 -5.04
CA ALA A 132 -49.54 -12.99 -5.03
C ALA A 132 -50.54 -12.75 -3.88
N GLU A 133 -50.03 -12.57 -2.66
CA GLU A 133 -50.86 -12.30 -1.48
C GLU A 133 -51.63 -10.99 -1.59
N ASN A 134 -50.99 -9.91 -2.06
CA ASN A 134 -51.69 -8.64 -2.29
C ASN A 134 -52.77 -8.76 -3.36
N ALA A 135 -52.55 -9.54 -4.42
CA ALA A 135 -53.58 -9.79 -5.42
C ALA A 135 -54.75 -10.59 -4.81
N ASP A 136 -54.48 -11.57 -3.96
CA ASP A 136 -55.51 -12.31 -3.21
C ASP A 136 -56.30 -11.43 -2.25
N LEU A 137 -55.62 -10.55 -1.50
CA LEU A 137 -56.27 -9.60 -0.61
C LEU A 137 -57.15 -8.61 -1.39
N ARG A 138 -56.63 -8.06 -2.48
CA ARG A 138 -57.38 -7.19 -3.40
C ARG A 138 -58.62 -7.87 -3.96
N ARG A 139 -58.51 -9.14 -4.38
CA ARG A 139 -59.65 -9.97 -4.79
C ARG A 139 -60.69 -10.11 -3.67
N ARG A 140 -60.26 -10.41 -2.44
CA ARG A 140 -61.14 -10.58 -1.27
C ARG A 140 -61.83 -9.28 -0.85
N LEU A 141 -61.16 -8.15 -1.01
CA LEU A 141 -61.69 -6.83 -0.69
C LEU A 141 -62.53 -6.22 -1.82
N GLY A 142 -62.70 -6.91 -2.96
CA GLY A 142 -63.43 -6.39 -4.12
C GLY A 142 -62.72 -5.23 -4.84
N LEU A 143 -61.45 -4.99 -4.52
CA LEU A 143 -60.61 -3.95 -5.10
C LEU A 143 -59.86 -4.55 -6.30
N LYS A 144 -60.49 -4.60 -7.47
CA LYS A 144 -59.78 -4.94 -8.73
C LYS A 144 -58.96 -3.73 -9.17
#